data_AF-A0A916MDA9-F1
#
_entry.id   AF-A0A916MDA9-F1
#
_cell.length_a   1.000
_cell.length_b   1.000
_cell.length_c   1.000
_cell.angle_alpha   90.00
_cell.angle_beta   90.00
_cell.angle_gamma   90.00
#
_symmetry.space_group_name_H-M   'P 1'
#
loop_
_entity.id
_entity.type
_entity.pdbx_description
1 polymer ?
#
loop_
_entity_poly.entity_id
_entity_poly.type
_entity_poly.pdbx_seq_one_letter_code
_entity_poly.pdbx_strand_id
1 'polypeptide(L)'
;MHIINIDRITINHAGRVIYRDLSWAIGDRERIGLVGPNGSGKSSLLRAVAEQITPDAGSVVRMRGIRVGFLTQDVSLPSGRTVLEEALTPPAPLAAVESQLTRIEARLGDPAVYGNPDRLAAALTQQERLLEEYERLGGSAHTTRVRALLVRLGFSPEQFDLLTDNLSGGQKKLVALIKLAMEAPEVLLLDEPDNHLDLNAKRQLEEFIKTYPGTVIIVSHDRYLLDEVATEIAELSDGKLTLYKGNYTAYTTERELRRLRQQQMYTAQQKEIMRIEEAIKRFEQWARIVVNERHFKQARSRRKMLERMEANGEIIDRVIERRRMDLQIQ
;
A
#
# COMPACT_ATOMS: atom_id res chain seq x y z
N MET A 1 -2.76 -7.98 15.49
CA MET A 1 -2.13 -6.79 16.10
C MET A 1 -1.86 -5.81 14.98
N HIS A 2 -2.25 -4.54 15.12
CA HIS A 2 -2.01 -3.53 14.09
C HIS A 2 -0.63 -2.90 14.28
N ILE A 3 0.15 -2.82 13.20
CA ILE A 3 1.51 -2.28 13.19
C ILE A 3 1.57 -0.87 12.60
N ILE A 4 0.60 -0.51 11.76
CA ILE A 4 0.39 0.85 11.26
C ILE A 4 -1.09 1.19 11.41
N ASN A 5 -1.37 2.39 11.92
CA ASN A 5 -2.71 2.92 12.04
C ASN A 5 -2.80 4.30 11.39
N ILE A 6 -3.76 4.45 10.50
CA ILE A 6 -4.10 5.70 9.82
C ILE A 6 -5.40 6.20 10.44
N ASP A 7 -5.36 7.35 11.13
CA ASP A 7 -6.55 7.97 11.74
C ASP A 7 -6.96 9.21 10.95
N ARG A 8 -8.13 9.12 10.32
CA ARG A 8 -8.88 10.21 9.68
C ARG A 8 -8.00 11.16 8.86
N ILE A 9 -7.16 10.60 8.00
CA ILE A 9 -6.28 11.42 7.17
C ILE A 9 -7.05 12.14 6.08
N THR A 10 -6.64 13.36 5.81
CA THR A 10 -7.05 14.13 4.63
C THR A 10 -5.83 14.42 3.79
N ILE A 11 -5.91 14.14 2.48
CA ILE A 11 -4.84 14.46 1.54
C ILE A 11 -5.42 15.27 0.38
N ASN A 12 -4.82 16.44 0.20
CA ASN A 12 -5.03 17.31 -0.94
C ASN A 12 -3.83 17.20 -1.89
N HIS A 13 -4.13 17.09 -3.18
CA HIS A 13 -3.10 17.12 -4.21
C HIS A 13 -3.51 18.06 -5.33
N ALA A 14 -2.66 19.05 -5.62
CA ALA A 14 -2.88 20.07 -6.65
C ALA A 14 -4.27 20.75 -6.56
N GLY A 15 -4.72 21.07 -5.34
CA GLY A 15 -6.02 21.74 -5.10
C GLY A 15 -7.24 20.82 -5.18
N ARG A 16 -7.05 19.51 -5.39
CA ARG A 16 -8.12 18.51 -5.34
C ARG A 16 -7.99 17.65 -4.09
N VAL A 17 -9.07 17.56 -3.32
CA VAL A 17 -9.20 16.60 -2.22
C VAL A 17 -9.20 15.18 -2.81
N ILE A 18 -8.21 14.37 -2.46
CA ILE A 18 -8.15 12.95 -2.86
C ILE A 18 -9.07 12.13 -1.95
N TYR A 19 -8.91 12.26 -0.64
CA TYR A 19 -9.79 11.68 0.38
C TYR A 19 -9.86 12.57 1.62
N ARG A 20 -10.99 12.44 2.34
CA ARG A 20 -11.30 13.11 3.62
C ARG A 20 -11.65 12.05 4.66
N ASP A 21 -11.12 12.22 5.87
CA ASP A 21 -11.37 11.35 7.02
C ASP A 21 -11.11 9.85 6.77
N LEU A 22 -10.12 9.53 5.94
CA LEU A 22 -9.78 8.13 5.64
C LEU A 22 -9.07 7.49 6.83
N SER A 23 -9.58 6.34 7.29
CA SER A 23 -8.96 5.57 8.36
C SER A 23 -8.66 4.15 7.90
N TRP A 24 -7.54 3.60 8.35
CA TRP A 24 -7.10 2.26 7.99
C TRP A 24 -6.13 1.70 9.03
N ALA A 25 -6.41 0.49 9.51
CA ALA A 25 -5.52 -0.24 10.39
C ALA A 25 -4.90 -1.41 9.63
N ILE A 26 -3.57 -1.48 9.61
CA ILE A 26 -2.78 -2.50 8.91
C ILE A 26 -2.19 -3.45 9.95
N GLY A 27 -2.44 -4.75 9.77
CA GLY A 27 -1.94 -5.80 10.64
C GLY A 27 -0.53 -6.27 10.30
N ASP A 28 0.04 -7.06 11.22
CA ASP A 28 1.30 -7.77 11.04
C ASP A 28 1.13 -9.02 10.15
N ARG A 29 2.07 -9.24 9.22
CA ARG A 29 2.11 -10.34 8.24
C ARG A 29 0.90 -10.44 7.31
N GLU A 30 0.24 -9.31 7.05
CA GLU A 30 -0.87 -9.25 6.10
C GLU A 30 -0.34 -9.07 4.66
N ARG A 31 -1.03 -9.64 3.68
CA ARG A 31 -0.80 -9.36 2.26
C ARG A 31 -2.03 -8.66 1.71
N ILE A 32 -1.93 -7.36 1.54
CA ILE A 32 -3.06 -6.50 1.21
C ILE A 32 -2.95 -6.02 -0.23
N GLY A 33 -3.93 -6.35 -1.05
CA GLY A 33 -4.10 -5.78 -2.38
C GLY A 33 -4.85 -4.44 -2.30
N LEU A 34 -4.19 -3.34 -2.62
CA LEU A 34 -4.81 -2.01 -2.69
C LEU A 34 -5.34 -1.76 -4.11
N VAL A 35 -6.66 -1.83 -4.28
CA VAL A 35 -7.35 -1.70 -5.56
C VAL A 35 -8.20 -0.43 -5.60
N GLY A 36 -8.45 0.10 -6.79
CA GLY A 36 -9.29 1.28 -6.96
C GLY A 36 -9.10 1.94 -8.31
N PRO A 37 -10.03 2.83 -8.73
CA PRO A 37 -9.97 3.53 -10.01
C PRO A 37 -8.67 4.32 -10.19
N ASN A 38 -8.30 4.62 -11.44
CA ASN A 38 -7.18 5.51 -11.71
C ASN A 38 -7.48 6.91 -11.15
N GLY A 39 -6.50 7.52 -10.47
CA GLY A 39 -6.69 8.79 -9.78
C GLY A 39 -7.47 8.73 -8.46
N SER A 40 -7.74 7.53 -7.92
CA SER A 40 -8.34 7.37 -6.58
C SER A 40 -7.39 7.72 -5.43
N GLY A 41 -6.08 7.85 -5.69
CA GLY A 41 -5.08 8.22 -4.69
C GLY A 41 -4.30 7.06 -4.06
N LYS A 42 -4.27 5.87 -4.68
CA LYS A 42 -3.53 4.70 -4.18
C LYS A 42 -2.06 5.01 -3.90
N SER A 43 -1.36 5.55 -4.89
CA SER A 43 0.05 5.96 -4.76
C SER A 43 0.25 7.06 -3.71
N SER A 44 -0.70 8.00 -3.58
CA SER A 44 -0.67 9.03 -2.53
C SER A 44 -0.84 8.42 -1.14
N LEU A 45 -1.67 7.39 -0.99
CA LEU A 45 -1.84 6.66 0.25
C LEU A 45 -0.57 5.90 0.62
N LEU A 46 0.06 5.19 -0.32
CA LEU A 46 1.34 4.52 -0.08
C LEU A 46 2.43 5.52 0.32
N ARG A 47 2.52 6.68 -0.35
CA ARG A 47 3.46 7.75 0.01
C ARG A 47 3.21 8.32 1.41
N ALA A 48 1.96 8.47 1.82
CA ALA A 48 1.62 8.89 3.18
C ALA A 48 2.02 7.83 4.21
N VAL A 49 1.74 6.55 3.92
CA VAL A 49 2.17 5.42 4.77
C VAL A 49 3.69 5.33 4.84
N ALA A 50 4.41 5.70 3.78
CA ALA A 50 5.87 5.78 3.71
C ALA A 50 6.45 7.09 4.30
N GLU A 51 5.64 7.98 4.88
CA GLU A 51 6.06 9.30 5.41
C GLU A 51 6.71 10.22 4.34
N GLN A 52 6.49 9.95 3.06
CA GLN A 52 6.96 10.81 1.96
C GLN A 52 6.03 11.99 1.68
N ILE A 53 4.78 11.91 2.15
CA ILE A 53 3.79 12.99 2.09
C ILE A 53 3.19 13.15 3.48
N THR A 54 3.14 14.39 3.97
CA THR A 54 2.44 14.72 5.22
C THR A 54 0.95 14.95 4.91
N PRO A 55 0.03 14.25 5.59
CA PRO A 55 -1.40 14.53 5.47
C PRO A 55 -1.74 15.97 5.92
N ASP A 56 -2.73 16.60 5.29
CA ASP A 56 -3.23 17.92 5.67
C ASP A 56 -3.96 17.90 7.03
N ALA A 57 -4.59 16.76 7.35
CA ALA A 57 -5.25 16.48 8.61
C ALA A 57 -5.14 14.99 8.93
N GLY A 58 -5.38 14.63 10.19
CA GLY A 58 -5.23 13.26 10.70
C GLY A 58 -3.78 12.89 10.99
N SER A 59 -3.53 11.60 11.23
CA SER A 59 -2.17 11.11 11.50
C SER A 59 -1.95 9.68 11.02
N VAL A 60 -0.69 9.37 10.71
CA VAL A 60 -0.22 8.01 10.45
C VAL A 60 0.69 7.63 11.62
N VAL A 61 0.28 6.64 12.41
CA VAL A 61 1.01 6.16 13.59
C VAL A 61 1.54 4.77 13.31
N ARG A 62 2.84 4.59 13.49
CA ARG A 62 3.52 3.30 13.34
C ARG A 62 3.96 2.77 14.71
N MET A 63 3.94 1.45 14.89
CA MET A 63 4.53 0.82 16.06
C MET A 63 6.05 1.04 16.10
N ARG A 64 6.62 1.23 17.29
CA ARG A 64 8.06 1.50 17.45
C ARG A 64 8.89 0.33 16.91
N GLY A 65 9.86 0.65 16.06
CA GLY A 65 10.78 -0.34 15.46
C GLY A 65 10.35 -0.86 14.09
N ILE A 66 9.13 -0.55 13.63
CA ILE A 66 8.65 -0.90 12.29
C ILE A 66 9.28 0.03 11.25
N ARG A 67 10.04 -0.57 10.32
CA ARG A 67 10.55 0.06 9.11
C ARG A 67 9.58 -0.23 7.96
N VAL A 68 9.38 0.79 7.13
CA VAL A 68 8.54 0.71 5.94
C VAL A 68 9.43 0.88 4.72
N GLY A 69 9.50 -0.14 3.89
CA GLY A 69 10.13 -0.07 2.59
C GLY A 69 9.11 0.30 1.51
N PHE A 70 9.47 1.19 0.59
CA PHE A 70 8.57 1.60 -0.49
C PHE A 70 9.24 1.50 -1.87
N LEU A 71 8.66 0.65 -2.73
CA LEU A 71 8.98 0.57 -4.14
C LEU A 71 8.00 1.44 -4.94
N THR A 72 8.50 2.53 -5.50
CA THR A 72 7.73 3.44 -6.36
C THR A 72 7.55 2.87 -7.76
N GLN A 73 6.52 3.35 -8.47
CA GLN A 73 6.26 3.00 -9.86
C GLN A 73 7.45 3.36 -10.78
N ASP A 74 8.00 4.56 -10.61
CA ASP A 74 9.20 5.01 -11.32
C ASP A 74 10.44 4.68 -10.51
N VAL A 75 11.28 3.79 -11.06
CA VAL A 75 12.55 3.39 -10.47
C VAL A 75 13.68 3.92 -11.34
N SER A 76 14.55 4.71 -10.75
CA SER A 76 15.82 5.13 -11.35
C SER A 76 16.96 4.50 -10.57
N LEU A 77 17.87 3.83 -11.28
CA LEU A 77 19.10 3.29 -10.72
C LEU A 77 20.26 4.20 -11.13
N PRO A 78 21.31 4.33 -10.29
CA PRO A 78 22.53 5.01 -10.69
C PRO A 78 23.14 4.39 -11.95
N SER A 79 23.56 5.24 -12.88
CA SER A 79 24.26 4.83 -14.10
C SER A 79 25.70 4.41 -13.82
N GLY A 80 26.26 3.58 -14.72
CA GLY A 80 27.68 3.20 -14.68
C GLY A 80 28.05 2.15 -13.63
N ARG A 81 27.08 1.50 -12.99
CA ARG A 81 27.28 0.36 -12.10
C ARG A 81 26.79 -0.92 -12.74
N THR A 82 27.35 -2.06 -12.34
CA THR A 82 26.78 -3.36 -12.71
C THR A 82 25.54 -3.68 -11.88
N VAL A 83 24.71 -4.61 -12.36
CA VAL A 83 23.56 -5.15 -11.61
C VAL A 83 24.00 -5.61 -10.22
N LEU A 84 25.10 -6.37 -10.16
CA LEU A 84 25.60 -6.93 -8.92
C LEU A 84 26.14 -5.84 -7.97
N GLU A 85 26.91 -4.87 -8.48
CA GLU A 85 27.39 -3.75 -7.67
C GLU A 85 26.24 -2.95 -7.05
N GLU A 86 25.22 -2.67 -7.86
CA GLU A 86 24.06 -1.91 -7.40
C GLU A 86 23.25 -2.70 -6.36
N ALA A 87 23.04 -4.00 -6.58
CA ALA A 87 22.34 -4.88 -5.65
C ALA A 87 23.14 -5.16 -4.36
N LEU A 88 24.48 -5.16 -4.43
CA LEU A 88 25.37 -5.36 -3.28
C LEU A 88 25.49 -4.12 -2.40
N THR A 89 25.00 -2.96 -2.85
CA THR A 89 25.04 -1.73 -2.05
C THR A 89 24.47 -2.01 -0.64
N PRO A 90 25.31 -1.94 0.41
CA PRO A 90 24.89 -2.34 1.74
C PRO A 90 23.84 -1.36 2.29
N PRO A 91 22.85 -1.84 3.07
CA PRO A 91 21.96 -0.96 3.81
C PRO A 91 22.75 0.00 4.69
N ALA A 92 22.22 1.22 4.92
CA ALA A 92 22.94 2.27 5.65
C ALA A 92 23.55 1.83 7.00
N PRO A 93 22.87 1.02 7.84
CA PRO A 93 23.48 0.52 9.08
C PRO A 93 24.69 -0.39 8.83
N LEU A 94 24.61 -1.27 7.84
CA LEU A 94 25.69 -2.19 7.48
C LEU A 94 26.88 -1.41 6.90
N ALA A 95 26.61 -0.48 5.98
CA ALA A 95 27.62 0.38 5.37
C ALA A 95 28.39 1.22 6.40
N ALA A 96 27.69 1.69 7.45
CA ALA A 96 28.29 2.44 8.54
C ALA A 96 29.27 1.58 9.36
N VAL A 97 28.90 0.33 9.65
CA VAL A 97 29.73 -0.62 10.40
C VAL A 97 30.94 -1.04 9.57
N GLU A 98 30.77 -1.33 8.27
CA GLU A 98 31.87 -1.62 7.34
C GLU A 98 32.88 -0.46 7.30
N SER A 99 32.40 0.77 7.17
CA SER A 99 33.25 1.96 7.18
C SER A 99 34.03 2.13 8.49
N GLN A 100 33.43 1.75 9.63
CA GLN A 100 34.09 1.79 10.93
C GLN A 100 35.12 0.68 11.10
N LEU A 101 34.84 -0.53 10.60
CA LEU A 101 35.79 -1.65 10.56
C LEU A 101 37.04 -1.27 9.77
N THR A 102 36.89 -0.75 8.55
CA THR A 102 38.04 -0.30 7.72
C THR A 102 38.89 0.76 8.43
N ARG A 103 38.25 1.70 9.16
CA ARG A 103 38.99 2.72 9.95
C ARG A 103 39.74 2.11 11.12
N ILE A 104 39.17 1.13 11.80
CA ILE A 104 39.84 0.46 12.92
C ILE A 104 40.98 -0.43 12.44
N GLU A 105 40.83 -1.13 11.33
CA GLU A 105 41.90 -1.89 10.68
C GLU A 105 43.09 -0.98 10.29
N ALA A 106 42.80 0.18 9.70
CA ALA A 106 43.84 1.18 9.40
C ALA A 106 44.55 1.69 10.67
N ARG A 107 43.82 1.89 11.77
CA ARG A 107 44.39 2.29 13.07
C ARG A 107 45.23 1.18 13.70
N LEU A 108 44.83 -0.08 13.56
CA LEU A 108 45.60 -1.23 14.06
C LEU A 108 46.94 -1.38 13.32
N GLY A 109 47.00 -0.98 12.05
CA GLY A 109 48.23 -0.92 11.28
C GLY A 109 49.15 0.27 11.59
N ASP A 110 48.71 1.24 12.40
CA ASP A 110 49.51 2.41 12.78
C ASP A 110 50.54 2.03 13.86
N PRO A 111 51.86 2.24 13.64
CA PRO A 111 52.89 2.01 14.65
C PRO A 111 52.65 2.70 15.99
N ALA A 112 51.98 3.86 16.01
CA ALA A 112 51.64 4.59 17.23
C ALA A 112 50.53 3.93 18.08
N VAL A 113 49.81 2.99 17.48
CA VAL A 113 48.77 2.16 18.13
C VAL A 113 49.33 0.78 18.44
N TYR A 114 49.90 0.09 17.45
CA TYR A 114 50.47 -1.26 17.65
C TYR A 114 51.64 -1.28 18.64
N GLY A 115 52.43 -0.20 18.70
CA GLY A 115 53.54 -0.07 19.66
C GLY A 115 53.12 0.27 21.10
N ASN A 116 51.82 0.53 21.36
CA ASN A 116 51.32 0.87 22.70
C ASN A 116 50.27 -0.17 23.16
N PRO A 117 50.57 -0.98 24.21
CA PRO A 117 49.68 -2.07 24.65
C PRO A 117 48.26 -1.64 24.98
N ASP A 118 48.08 -0.49 25.65
CA ASP A 118 46.76 0.00 26.07
C ASP A 118 45.93 0.46 24.86
N ARG A 119 46.56 1.16 23.91
CA ARG A 119 45.90 1.61 22.68
C ARG A 119 45.55 0.45 21.76
N LEU A 120 46.44 -0.55 21.67
CA LEU A 120 46.19 -1.77 20.92
C LEU A 120 45.02 -2.55 21.51
N ALA A 121 45.01 -2.76 22.84
CA ALA A 121 43.91 -3.42 23.53
C ALA A 121 42.57 -2.70 23.30
N ALA A 122 42.54 -1.37 23.42
CA ALA A 122 41.33 -0.59 23.17
C ALA A 122 40.84 -0.69 21.71
N ALA A 123 41.75 -0.70 20.73
CA ALA A 123 41.41 -0.86 19.32
C ALA A 123 40.86 -2.25 19.01
N LEU A 124 41.44 -3.31 19.60
CA LEU A 124 40.96 -4.69 19.45
C LEU A 124 39.56 -4.86 20.07
N THR A 125 39.32 -4.37 21.28
CA THR A 125 37.98 -4.42 21.90
C THR A 125 36.94 -3.67 21.07
N GLN A 126 37.32 -2.55 20.44
CA GLN A 126 36.43 -1.83 19.53
C GLN A 126 36.16 -2.65 18.26
N GLN A 127 37.16 -3.30 17.68
CA GLN A 127 37.00 -4.17 16.51
C GLN A 127 36.06 -5.35 16.81
N GLU A 128 36.23 -6.01 17.95
CA GLU A 128 35.36 -7.12 18.38
C GLU A 128 33.89 -6.71 18.41
N ARG A 129 33.55 -5.56 19.03
CA ARG A 129 32.17 -5.04 19.05
C ARG A 129 31.63 -4.74 17.66
N LEU A 130 32.46 -4.22 16.75
CA LEU A 130 32.06 -3.92 15.38
C LEU A 130 31.83 -5.20 14.57
N LEU A 131 32.65 -6.24 14.76
CA LEU A 131 32.47 -7.54 14.11
C LEU A 131 31.20 -8.24 14.61
N GLU A 132 30.91 -8.20 15.91
CA GLU A 132 29.64 -8.71 16.46
C GLU A 132 28.44 -7.97 15.87
N GLU A 133 28.53 -6.65 15.73
CA GLU A 133 27.47 -5.84 15.12
C GLU A 133 27.32 -6.12 13.61
N TYR A 134 28.43 -6.28 12.89
CA TYR A 134 28.45 -6.66 11.48
C TYR A 134 27.76 -8.03 11.26
N GLU A 135 28.08 -9.02 12.10
CA GLU A 135 27.46 -10.34 12.05
C GLU A 135 25.97 -10.28 12.37
N ARG A 136 25.57 -9.50 13.39
CA ARG A 136 24.16 -9.28 13.75
C ARG A 136 23.36 -8.63 12.62
N LEU A 137 23.97 -7.74 11.84
CA LEU A 137 23.36 -7.14 10.65
C LEU A 137 23.39 -8.09 9.43
N GLY A 138 24.02 -9.26 9.56
CA GLY A 138 24.14 -10.28 8.52
C GLY A 138 25.13 -9.90 7.42
N GLY A 139 26.17 -9.12 7.75
CA GLY A 139 27.19 -8.69 6.81
C GLY A 139 27.91 -9.86 6.12
N SER A 140 28.32 -10.87 6.89
CA SER A 140 29.01 -12.07 6.37
C SER A 140 28.20 -12.82 5.31
N ALA A 141 26.87 -12.84 5.45
CA ALA A 141 25.97 -13.49 4.50
C ALA A 141 25.42 -12.53 3.42
N HIS A 142 25.75 -11.22 3.47
CA HIS A 142 25.16 -10.19 2.60
C HIS A 142 25.34 -10.53 1.12
N THR A 143 26.58 -10.74 0.68
CA THR A 143 26.89 -11.08 -0.72
C THR A 143 26.15 -12.32 -1.22
N THR A 144 26.12 -13.37 -0.40
CA THR A 144 25.43 -14.62 -0.74
C THR A 144 23.92 -14.44 -0.82
N ARG A 145 23.32 -13.68 0.11
CA ARG A 145 21.88 -13.36 0.11
C ARG A 145 21.49 -12.53 -1.12
N VAL A 146 22.28 -11.50 -1.46
CA VAL A 146 22.04 -10.67 -2.65
C VAL A 146 22.07 -11.52 -3.92
N ARG A 147 23.11 -12.36 -4.09
CA ARG A 147 23.21 -13.27 -5.24
C ARG A 147 22.04 -14.25 -5.32
N ALA A 148 21.63 -14.81 -4.19
CA ALA A 148 20.48 -15.71 -4.12
C ALA A 148 19.17 -15.00 -4.51
N LEU A 149 18.97 -13.75 -4.06
CA LEU A 149 17.79 -12.94 -4.42
C LEU A 149 17.78 -12.55 -5.89
N LEU A 150 18.94 -12.21 -6.47
CA LEU A 150 19.07 -11.95 -7.92
C LEU A 150 18.62 -13.17 -8.73
N VAL A 151 19.16 -14.36 -8.42
CA VAL A 151 18.76 -15.60 -9.10
C VAL A 151 17.27 -15.89 -8.89
N ARG A 152 16.78 -15.73 -7.65
CA ARG A 152 15.37 -15.95 -7.33
C ARG A 152 14.46 -15.00 -8.11
N LEU A 153 14.85 -13.76 -8.35
CA LEU A 153 14.05 -12.82 -9.14
C LEU A 153 14.29 -12.92 -10.65
N GLY A 154 15.01 -13.95 -11.11
CA GLY A 154 15.14 -14.31 -12.52
C GLY A 154 16.37 -13.74 -13.23
N PHE A 155 17.35 -13.19 -12.50
CA PHE A 155 18.64 -12.80 -13.09
C PHE A 155 19.56 -14.01 -13.23
N SER A 156 20.13 -14.20 -14.42
CA SER A 156 21.16 -15.19 -14.63
C SER A 156 22.54 -14.66 -14.17
N PRO A 157 23.50 -15.54 -13.80
CA PRO A 157 24.83 -15.10 -13.36
C PRO A 157 25.57 -14.24 -14.40
N GLU A 158 25.32 -14.45 -15.69
CA GLU A 158 25.90 -13.66 -16.79
C GLU A 158 25.35 -12.23 -16.82
N GLN A 159 24.16 -12.01 -16.26
CA GLN A 159 23.54 -10.68 -16.18
C GLN A 159 24.09 -9.84 -15.03
N PHE A 160 24.88 -10.42 -14.12
CA PHE A 160 25.39 -9.73 -12.93
C PHE A 160 26.36 -8.61 -13.30
N ASP A 161 27.12 -8.81 -14.38
CA ASP A 161 28.13 -7.86 -14.88
C ASP A 161 27.54 -6.86 -15.90
N LEU A 162 26.25 -6.97 -16.23
CA LEU A 162 25.59 -6.00 -17.10
C LEU A 162 25.46 -4.65 -16.39
N LEU A 163 25.66 -3.57 -17.15
CA LEU A 163 25.42 -2.22 -16.67
C LEU A 163 23.92 -2.01 -16.41
N THR A 164 23.61 -1.31 -15.33
CA THR A 164 22.24 -0.93 -14.95
C THR A 164 21.53 -0.15 -16.07
N ASP A 165 22.28 0.60 -16.88
CA ASP A 165 21.76 1.36 -18.01
C ASP A 165 21.14 0.49 -19.11
N ASN A 166 21.64 -0.75 -19.28
CA ASN A 166 21.19 -1.70 -20.29
C ASN A 166 19.97 -2.53 -19.85
N LEU A 167 19.52 -2.37 -18.60
CA LEU A 167 18.38 -3.08 -18.07
C LEU A 167 17.06 -2.51 -18.61
N SER A 168 16.09 -3.40 -18.82
CA SER A 168 14.71 -2.98 -19.06
C SER A 168 14.12 -2.30 -17.81
N GLY A 169 13.08 -1.48 -17.99
CA GLY A 169 12.40 -0.84 -16.84
C GLY A 169 11.91 -1.86 -15.79
N GLY A 170 11.43 -3.01 -16.23
CA GLY A 170 11.05 -4.12 -15.35
C GLY A 170 12.23 -4.69 -14.56
N GLN A 171 13.37 -4.92 -15.20
CA GLN A 171 14.58 -5.39 -14.52
C GLN A 171 15.11 -4.37 -13.52
N LYS A 172 15.07 -3.06 -13.83
CA LYS A 172 15.44 -2.01 -12.88
C LYS A 172 14.57 -2.05 -11.63
N LYS A 173 13.24 -2.27 -11.77
CA LYS A 173 12.33 -2.46 -10.63
C LYS A 173 12.71 -3.67 -9.79
N LEU A 174 13.08 -4.79 -10.39
CA LEU A 174 13.49 -5.99 -9.65
C LEU A 174 14.79 -5.74 -8.86
N VAL A 175 15.79 -5.04 -9.43
CA VAL A 175 17.00 -4.67 -8.69
C VAL A 175 16.67 -3.75 -7.51
N ALA A 176 15.79 -2.76 -7.69
CA ALA A 176 15.35 -1.91 -6.59
C ALA A 176 14.57 -2.70 -5.53
N LEU A 177 13.75 -3.67 -5.92
CA LEU A 177 13.07 -4.59 -5.00
C LEU A 177 14.08 -5.42 -4.18
N ILE A 178 15.17 -5.88 -4.79
CA ILE A 178 16.24 -6.62 -4.07
C ILE A 178 16.88 -5.74 -3.01
N LYS A 179 17.24 -4.50 -3.37
CA LYS A 179 17.82 -3.55 -2.41
C LYS A 179 16.87 -3.31 -1.24
N LEU A 180 15.59 -3.09 -1.54
CA LEU A 180 14.55 -2.89 -0.54
C LEU A 180 14.33 -4.11 0.34
N ALA A 181 14.34 -5.31 -0.25
CA ALA A 181 14.25 -6.57 0.48
C ALA A 181 15.45 -6.77 1.42
N MET A 182 16.63 -6.28 1.04
CA MET A 182 17.85 -6.38 1.86
C MET A 182 17.88 -5.44 3.06
N GLU A 183 17.08 -4.38 3.04
CA GLU A 183 16.79 -3.58 4.24
C GLU A 183 15.91 -4.34 5.25
N ALA A 184 15.32 -5.45 4.82
CA ALA A 184 14.40 -6.30 5.59
C ALA A 184 13.36 -5.48 6.39
N PRO A 185 12.56 -4.60 5.74
CA PRO A 185 11.55 -3.85 6.44
C PRO A 185 10.45 -4.77 6.99
N GLU A 186 9.72 -4.31 8.00
CA GLU A 186 8.57 -5.06 8.53
C GLU A 186 7.31 -4.84 7.68
N VAL A 187 7.26 -3.74 6.93
CA VAL A 187 6.20 -3.44 5.95
C VAL A 187 6.81 -3.09 4.60
N LEU A 188 6.34 -3.76 3.55
CA LEU A 188 6.72 -3.53 2.18
C LEU A 188 5.55 -2.92 1.40
N LEU A 189 5.76 -1.74 0.82
CA LEU A 189 4.80 -1.07 -0.04
C LEU A 189 5.27 -1.17 -1.49
N LEU A 190 4.42 -1.69 -2.37
CA LEU A 190 4.73 -1.92 -3.77
C LEU A 190 3.72 -1.21 -4.67
N ASP A 191 4.15 -0.20 -5.42
CA ASP A 191 3.29 0.54 -6.35
C ASP A 191 3.50 0.07 -7.79
N GLU A 192 2.56 -0.74 -8.29
CA GLU A 192 2.61 -1.37 -9.62
C GLU A 192 3.95 -2.10 -9.92
N PRO A 193 4.37 -3.01 -9.04
CA PRO A 193 5.64 -3.73 -9.19
C PRO A 193 5.66 -4.66 -10.41
N ASP A 194 4.49 -5.14 -10.85
CA ASP A 194 4.32 -6.08 -11.94
C ASP A 194 4.30 -5.42 -13.33
N ASN A 195 4.19 -4.09 -13.38
CA ASN A 195 4.16 -3.36 -14.65
C ASN A 195 5.50 -3.44 -15.36
N HIS A 196 5.44 -3.82 -16.64
CA HIS A 196 6.58 -4.08 -17.53
C HIS A 196 7.42 -5.33 -17.18
N LEU A 197 6.91 -6.23 -16.34
CA LEU A 197 7.50 -7.54 -16.10
C LEU A 197 6.99 -8.57 -17.11
N ASP A 198 7.88 -9.47 -17.54
CA ASP A 198 7.51 -10.66 -18.29
C ASP A 198 6.83 -11.71 -17.37
N LEU A 199 6.30 -12.77 -17.96
CA LEU A 199 5.59 -13.82 -17.22
C LEU A 199 6.48 -14.51 -16.17
N ASN A 200 7.77 -14.68 -16.44
CA ASN A 200 8.68 -15.35 -15.52
C ASN A 200 8.97 -14.45 -14.31
N ALA A 201 9.30 -13.19 -14.55
CA ALA A 201 9.51 -12.18 -13.52
C ALA A 201 8.26 -11.98 -12.65
N LYS A 202 7.06 -12.01 -13.23
CA LYS A 202 5.79 -11.96 -12.47
C LYS A 202 5.66 -13.14 -11.50
N ARG A 203 5.97 -14.37 -11.95
CA ARG A 203 5.95 -15.56 -11.07
C ARG A 203 6.96 -15.45 -9.93
N GLN A 204 8.16 -14.93 -10.22
CA GLN A 204 9.17 -14.74 -9.17
C GLN A 204 8.77 -13.66 -8.17
N LEU A 205 8.14 -12.58 -8.63
CA LEU A 205 7.58 -11.54 -7.78
C LEU A 205 6.47 -12.10 -6.89
N GLU A 206 5.56 -12.91 -7.44
CA GLU A 206 4.50 -13.60 -6.70
C GLU A 206 5.08 -14.46 -5.56
N GLU A 207 6.06 -15.31 -5.88
CA GLU A 207 6.72 -16.19 -4.91
C GLU A 207 7.51 -15.41 -3.84
N PHE A 208 8.15 -14.31 -4.23
CA PHE A 208 8.78 -13.37 -3.30
C PHE A 208 7.75 -12.79 -2.32
N ILE A 209 6.62 -12.28 -2.79
CA ILE A 209 5.57 -11.70 -1.94
C ILE A 209 4.96 -12.75 -1.00
N LYS A 210 4.69 -13.96 -1.51
CA LYS A 210 4.12 -15.07 -0.72
C LYS A 210 5.00 -15.46 0.48
N THR A 211 6.31 -15.48 0.26
CA THR A 211 7.30 -15.90 1.28
C THR A 211 7.84 -14.76 2.13
N TYR A 212 7.44 -13.52 1.85
CA TYR A 212 7.90 -12.38 2.62
C TYR A 212 7.41 -12.46 4.07
N PRO A 213 8.31 -12.35 5.07
CA PRO A 213 7.95 -12.59 6.47
C PRO A 213 7.15 -11.46 7.14
N GLY A 214 7.13 -10.26 6.53
CA GLY A 214 6.43 -9.07 7.02
C GLY A 214 5.11 -8.81 6.30
N THR A 215 4.55 -7.62 6.51
CA THR A 215 3.33 -7.17 5.83
C THR A 215 3.67 -6.63 4.44
N VAL A 216 2.89 -6.99 3.43
CA VAL A 216 3.04 -6.47 2.06
C VAL A 216 1.75 -5.77 1.64
N ILE A 217 1.87 -4.54 1.17
CA ILE A 217 0.79 -3.78 0.56
C ILE A 217 1.15 -3.59 -0.91
N ILE A 218 0.36 -4.18 -1.80
CA ILE A 218 0.60 -4.13 -3.24
C ILE A 218 -0.54 -3.40 -3.95
N VAL A 219 -0.18 -2.37 -4.71
CA VAL A 219 -1.04 -1.79 -5.73
C VAL A 219 -0.72 -2.49 -7.03
N SER A 220 -1.70 -3.19 -7.60
CA SER A 220 -1.55 -3.86 -8.89
C SER A 220 -2.88 -3.86 -9.64
N HIS A 221 -2.77 -3.86 -10.96
CA HIS A 221 -3.89 -4.07 -11.88
C HIS A 221 -3.98 -5.53 -12.34
N ASP A 222 -2.98 -6.36 -12.02
CA ASP A 222 -2.94 -7.79 -12.34
C ASP A 222 -3.79 -8.60 -11.36
N ARG A 223 -4.91 -9.10 -11.87
CA ARG A 223 -5.89 -9.86 -11.10
C ARG A 223 -5.33 -11.20 -10.63
N TYR A 224 -4.48 -11.84 -11.45
CA TYR A 224 -3.91 -13.14 -11.11
C TYR A 224 -2.92 -12.99 -9.96
N LEU A 225 -2.05 -11.98 -10.02
CA LEU A 225 -1.12 -11.68 -8.94
C LEU A 225 -1.87 -11.43 -7.62
N LEU A 226 -2.90 -10.58 -7.64
CA LEU A 226 -3.70 -10.30 -6.44
C LEU A 226 -4.46 -11.54 -5.95
N ASP A 227 -4.93 -12.41 -6.84
CA ASP A 227 -5.63 -13.63 -6.45
C ASP A 227 -4.72 -14.64 -5.74
N GLU A 228 -3.46 -14.67 -6.15
CA GLU A 228 -2.44 -15.58 -5.61
C GLU A 228 -1.80 -15.07 -4.31
N VAL A 229 -1.55 -13.77 -4.19
CA VAL A 229 -0.79 -13.22 -3.04
C VAL A 229 -1.66 -12.63 -1.94
N ALA A 230 -2.79 -12.01 -2.29
CA ALA A 230 -3.54 -11.20 -1.34
C ALA A 230 -4.38 -12.05 -0.39
N THR A 231 -4.29 -11.74 0.90
CA THR A 231 -5.15 -12.28 1.96
C THR A 231 -6.29 -11.33 2.30
N GLU A 232 -6.15 -10.06 1.93
CA GLU A 232 -7.15 -9.02 2.09
C GLU A 232 -7.07 -8.06 0.90
N ILE A 233 -8.22 -7.51 0.47
CA ILE A 233 -8.30 -6.47 -0.55
C ILE A 233 -8.82 -5.19 0.09
N ALA A 234 -8.03 -4.13 -0.01
CA ALA A 234 -8.43 -2.78 0.37
C ALA A 234 -8.87 -2.02 -0.90
N GLU A 235 -10.16 -1.73 -1.02
CA GLU A 235 -10.71 -0.94 -2.12
C GLU A 235 -10.75 0.55 -1.75
N LEU A 236 -10.02 1.38 -2.48
CA LEU A 236 -10.07 2.82 -2.40
C LEU A 236 -10.96 3.39 -3.51
N SER A 237 -12.17 3.81 -3.17
CA SER A 237 -13.14 4.39 -4.11
C SER A 237 -13.90 5.55 -3.48
N ASP A 238 -14.11 6.62 -4.25
CA ASP A 238 -14.83 7.83 -3.81
C ASP A 238 -14.36 8.41 -2.47
N GLY A 239 -13.05 8.33 -2.22
CA GLY A 239 -12.40 8.81 -1.01
C GLY A 239 -12.63 7.94 0.22
N LYS A 240 -13.26 6.77 0.08
CA LYS A 240 -13.50 5.79 1.14
C LYS A 240 -12.65 4.55 0.92
N LEU A 241 -12.15 3.99 2.01
CA LEU A 241 -11.45 2.70 2.01
C LEU A 241 -12.41 1.62 2.53
N THR A 242 -12.60 0.55 1.77
CA THR A 242 -13.40 -0.60 2.17
C THR A 242 -12.54 -1.85 2.15
N LEU A 243 -12.53 -2.60 3.26
CA LEU A 243 -11.76 -3.84 3.38
C LEU A 243 -12.64 -5.06 3.04
N TYR A 244 -12.06 -6.01 2.32
CA TYR A 244 -12.66 -7.28 1.93
C TYR A 244 -11.69 -8.41 2.27
N LYS A 245 -12.16 -9.42 3.00
CA LYS A 245 -11.31 -10.55 3.37
C LYS A 245 -11.21 -11.55 2.22
N GLY A 246 -10.01 -12.09 2.03
CA GLY A 246 -9.72 -13.05 0.97
C GLY A 246 -9.00 -12.42 -0.22
N ASN A 247 -8.92 -13.20 -1.28
CA ASN A 247 -8.21 -12.86 -2.51
C ASN A 247 -9.07 -12.03 -3.46
N TYR A 248 -8.55 -11.75 -4.66
CA TYR A 248 -9.23 -10.91 -5.65
C TYR A 248 -10.57 -11.49 -6.10
N THR A 249 -10.66 -12.81 -6.32
CA THR A 249 -11.88 -13.51 -6.69
C THR A 249 -12.96 -13.39 -5.60
N ALA A 250 -12.59 -13.59 -4.34
CA ALA A 250 -13.49 -13.43 -3.21
C ALA A 250 -14.01 -11.99 -3.12
N TYR A 251 -13.10 -11.00 -3.28
CA TYR A 251 -13.45 -9.58 -3.31
C TYR A 251 -14.45 -9.25 -4.41
N THR A 252 -14.23 -9.69 -5.65
CA THR A 252 -15.15 -9.37 -6.76
C THR A 252 -16.54 -9.95 -6.54
N THR A 253 -16.62 -11.15 -5.98
CA THR A 253 -17.88 -11.82 -5.62
C THR A 253 -18.61 -11.06 -4.51
N GLU A 254 -17.91 -10.72 -3.43
CA GLU A 254 -18.50 -9.98 -2.31
C GLU A 254 -18.95 -8.58 -2.72
N ARG A 255 -18.13 -7.87 -3.51
CA ARG A 255 -18.44 -6.56 -4.06
C ARG A 255 -19.72 -6.59 -4.89
N GLU A 256 -19.88 -7.58 -5.77
CA GLU A 256 -21.07 -7.72 -6.60
C GLU A 256 -22.31 -8.03 -5.74
N LEU A 257 -22.17 -8.89 -4.72
CA LEU A 257 -23.27 -9.19 -3.79
C LEU A 257 -23.70 -7.95 -3.00
N ARG A 258 -22.74 -7.14 -2.51
CA ARG A 258 -23.03 -5.86 -1.83
C ARG A 258 -23.73 -4.89 -2.79
N ARG A 259 -23.29 -4.82 -4.05
CA ARG A 259 -23.90 -3.99 -5.10
C ARG A 259 -25.36 -4.38 -5.36
N LEU A 260 -25.64 -5.66 -5.53
CA LEU A 260 -27.00 -6.18 -5.75
C LEU A 260 -27.91 -5.88 -4.55
N ARG A 261 -27.41 -6.08 -3.32
CA ARG A 261 -28.15 -5.73 -2.09
C ARG A 261 -28.47 -4.23 -2.02
N GLN A 262 -27.48 -3.38 -2.30
CA GLN A 262 -27.70 -1.92 -2.30
C GLN A 262 -28.71 -1.50 -3.37
N GLN A 263 -28.66 -2.10 -4.56
CA GLN A 263 -29.63 -1.83 -5.63
C GLN A 263 -31.05 -2.29 -5.25
N GLN A 264 -31.20 -3.45 -4.61
CA GLN A 264 -32.48 -3.91 -4.09
C GLN A 264 -33.02 -2.97 -3.01
N MET A 265 -32.20 -2.55 -2.05
CA MET A 265 -32.59 -1.61 -1.01
C MET A 265 -32.97 -0.24 -1.59
N TYR A 266 -32.18 0.28 -2.54
CA TYR A 266 -32.48 1.51 -3.28
C TYR A 266 -33.84 1.43 -3.97
N THR A 267 -34.09 0.37 -4.76
CA THR A 267 -35.36 0.23 -5.48
C THR A 267 -36.56 0.06 -4.54
N ALA A 268 -36.39 -0.64 -3.42
CA ALA A 268 -37.43 -0.76 -2.40
C ALA A 268 -37.72 0.60 -1.75
N GLN A 269 -36.69 1.37 -1.40
CA GLN A 269 -36.84 2.69 -0.81
C GLN A 269 -37.49 3.68 -1.78
N GLN A 270 -37.09 3.68 -3.06
CA GLN A 270 -37.69 4.55 -4.08
C GLN A 270 -39.18 4.24 -4.30
N LYS A 271 -39.58 2.96 -4.31
CA LYS A 271 -41.00 2.57 -4.36
C LYS A 271 -41.77 3.09 -3.15
N GLU A 272 -41.16 3.07 -1.96
CA GLU A 272 -41.79 3.58 -0.75
C GLU A 272 -41.92 5.11 -0.77
N ILE A 273 -40.87 5.82 -1.20
CA ILE A 273 -40.91 7.27 -1.41
C ILE A 273 -42.03 7.63 -2.38
N MET A 274 -42.11 6.96 -3.54
CA MET A 274 -43.19 7.17 -4.52
C MET A 274 -44.59 6.96 -3.91
N ARG A 275 -44.80 5.92 -3.11
CA ARG A 275 -46.08 5.67 -2.42
C ARG A 275 -46.43 6.78 -1.43
N ILE A 276 -45.44 7.27 -0.67
CA ILE A 276 -45.64 8.38 0.26
C ILE A 276 -46.01 9.64 -0.51
N GLU A 277 -45.32 9.94 -1.61
CA GLU A 277 -45.64 11.08 -2.48
C GLU A 277 -47.04 10.99 -3.10
N GLU A 278 -47.44 9.83 -3.60
CA GLU A 278 -48.79 9.58 -4.11
C GLU A 278 -49.86 9.74 -3.02
N ALA A 279 -49.57 9.29 -1.79
CA ALA A 279 -50.44 9.51 -0.64
C ALA A 279 -50.56 11.00 -0.31
N ILE A 280 -49.45 11.76 -0.32
CA ILE A 280 -49.46 13.21 -0.11
C ILE A 280 -50.33 13.89 -1.17
N LYS A 281 -50.12 13.59 -2.47
CA LYS A 281 -50.93 14.14 -3.58
C LYS A 281 -52.41 13.84 -3.41
N ARG A 282 -52.76 12.60 -3.05
CA ARG A 282 -54.15 12.22 -2.76
C ARG A 282 -54.71 13.02 -1.58
N PHE A 283 -54.02 13.07 -0.44
CA PHE A 283 -54.52 13.84 0.70
C PHE A 283 -54.67 15.32 0.41
N GLU A 284 -53.78 15.93 -0.38
CA GLU A 284 -53.91 17.32 -0.84
C GLU A 284 -55.14 17.50 -1.74
N GLN A 285 -55.39 16.58 -2.68
CA GLN A 285 -56.56 16.62 -3.54
C GLN A 285 -57.87 16.46 -2.76
N TRP A 286 -57.93 15.49 -1.84
CA TRP A 286 -59.09 15.27 -0.97
C TRP A 286 -59.35 16.45 -0.05
N ALA A 287 -58.30 17.11 0.45
CA ALA A 287 -58.41 18.30 1.27
C ALA A 287 -58.94 19.54 0.51
N ARG A 288 -58.76 19.58 -0.83
CA ARG A 288 -59.36 20.60 -1.70
C ARG A 288 -60.84 20.33 -2.00
N ILE A 289 -61.23 19.06 -2.12
CA ILE A 289 -62.60 18.64 -2.45
C ILE A 289 -63.51 18.67 -1.22
N VAL A 290 -63.02 18.15 -0.09
CA VAL A 290 -63.71 18.14 1.20
C VAL A 290 -62.87 18.97 2.13
N VAL A 291 -63.39 20.13 2.58
CA VAL A 291 -62.69 21.05 3.50
C VAL A 291 -62.56 20.38 4.87
N ASN A 292 -61.60 19.46 4.99
CA ASN A 292 -61.34 18.66 6.17
C ASN A 292 -59.88 18.85 6.60
N GLU A 293 -59.71 19.55 7.71
CA GLU A 293 -58.43 19.93 8.28
C GLU A 293 -57.52 18.73 8.58
N ARG A 294 -58.10 17.54 8.77
CA ARG A 294 -57.37 16.29 9.06
C ARG A 294 -56.51 15.84 7.86
N HIS A 295 -57.00 16.00 6.62
CA HIS A 295 -56.24 15.60 5.42
C HIS A 295 -55.06 16.55 5.15
N PHE A 296 -55.23 17.86 5.41
CA PHE A 296 -54.12 18.83 5.38
C PHE A 296 -53.04 18.51 6.42
N LYS A 297 -53.41 18.13 7.65
CA LYS A 297 -52.46 17.73 8.69
C LYS A 297 -51.69 16.46 8.31
N GLN A 298 -52.37 15.46 7.71
CA GLN A 298 -51.76 14.21 7.28
C GLN A 298 -50.78 14.39 6.10
N ALA A 299 -51.10 15.23 5.12
CA ALA A 299 -50.20 15.55 4.01
C ALA A 299 -48.92 16.26 4.52
N ARG A 300 -49.08 17.29 5.38
CA ARG A 300 -47.95 18.02 5.96
C ARG A 300 -47.03 17.15 6.81
N SER A 301 -47.59 16.25 7.62
CA SER A 301 -46.78 15.33 8.44
C SER A 301 -45.91 14.40 7.60
N ARG A 302 -46.45 13.84 6.50
CA ARG A 302 -45.71 12.95 5.61
C ARG A 302 -44.65 13.68 4.80
N ARG A 303 -44.92 14.92 4.38
CA ARG A 303 -43.94 15.79 3.71
C ARG A 303 -42.74 16.07 4.61
N LYS A 304 -42.99 16.44 5.86
CA LYS A 304 -41.95 16.66 6.87
C LYS A 304 -41.14 15.39 7.20
N MET A 305 -41.74 14.22 7.06
CA MET A 305 -41.03 12.93 7.20
C MET A 305 -40.04 12.73 6.05
N LEU A 306 -40.46 12.92 4.79
CA LEU A 306 -39.56 12.83 3.63
C LEU A 306 -38.43 13.87 3.70
N GLU A 307 -38.75 15.12 4.02
CA GLU A 307 -37.73 16.19 4.20
C GLU A 307 -36.70 15.84 5.28
N ARG A 308 -37.12 15.17 6.36
CA ARG A 308 -36.20 14.69 7.41
C ARG A 308 -35.32 13.54 6.92
N MET A 309 -35.90 12.59 6.19
CA MET A 309 -35.14 11.48 5.60
C MET A 309 -34.07 12.00 4.63
N GLU A 310 -34.39 13.02 3.83
CA GLU A 310 -33.43 13.72 2.97
C GLU A 310 -32.35 14.45 3.78
N ALA A 311 -32.76 15.28 4.75
CA ALA A 311 -31.83 16.07 5.56
C ALA A 311 -30.86 15.21 6.39
N ASN A 312 -31.29 14.02 6.81
CA ASN A 312 -30.46 13.07 7.56
C ASN A 312 -29.59 12.19 6.65
N GLY A 313 -29.72 12.27 5.32
CA GLY A 313 -29.00 11.39 4.39
C GLY A 313 -29.45 9.93 4.48
N GLU A 314 -30.69 9.66 4.91
CA GLU A 314 -31.25 8.30 5.01
C GLU A 314 -31.68 7.76 3.64
N ILE A 315 -31.72 8.60 2.60
CA ILE A 315 -31.95 8.18 1.23
C ILE A 315 -30.70 7.48 0.70
N ILE A 316 -30.87 6.22 0.33
CA ILE A 316 -29.86 5.39 -0.28
C ILE A 316 -29.51 6.00 -1.63
N ASP A 317 -28.23 6.22 -1.88
CA ASP A 317 -27.75 6.69 -3.17
C ASP A 317 -27.96 5.65 -4.26
N ARG A 318 -28.24 6.12 -5.47
CA ARG A 318 -28.26 5.27 -6.66
C ARG A 318 -26.86 4.71 -6.88
N VAL A 319 -26.78 3.41 -7.15
CA VAL A 319 -25.53 2.79 -7.63
C VAL A 319 -25.22 3.38 -9.02
N ILE A 320 -24.33 4.37 -9.07
CA ILE A 320 -23.85 4.96 -10.33
C ILE A 320 -22.71 4.09 -10.85
N GLU A 321 -22.89 3.57 -12.05
CA GLU A 321 -21.86 2.86 -12.79
C GLU A 321 -20.78 3.88 -13.21
N ARG A 322 -19.72 4.04 -12.42
CA ARG A 322 -18.47 4.48 -13.04
C ARG A 322 -17.97 3.27 -13.80
N ARG A 323 -17.91 3.45 -15.12
CA ARG A 323 -17.49 2.48 -16.14
C ARG A 323 -16.52 1.45 -15.55
N ARG A 324 -16.76 0.19 -15.93
CA ARG A 324 -15.77 -0.91 -15.95
C ARG A 324 -14.39 -0.32 -15.80
N MET A 325 -13.65 -0.73 -14.76
CA MET A 325 -12.21 -0.54 -14.73
C MET A 325 -11.71 -0.72 -16.16
N ASP A 326 -11.26 0.36 -16.79
CA ASP A 326 -10.57 0.34 -18.09
C ASP A 326 -9.23 -0.37 -17.83
N LEU A 327 -9.33 -1.65 -17.51
CA LEU A 327 -8.28 -2.63 -17.58
C LEU A 327 -8.26 -2.99 -19.06
N GLN A 328 -7.73 -2.06 -19.86
CA GLN A 328 -7.33 -2.37 -21.21
C GLN A 328 -6.35 -3.53 -21.10
N ILE A 329 -6.78 -4.64 -21.66
CA ILE A 329 -5.93 -5.75 -22.05
C ILE A 329 -4.90 -5.15 -23.01
N GLN A 330 -3.64 -5.10 -22.58
CA GLN A 330 -2.51 -5.14 -23.50
C GLN A 330 -1.79 -6.46 -23.29
#